data_AF-A0A962CX14-F1
#
_entry.id   AF-A0A962CX14-F1
#
_cell.length_a   1.000
_cell.length_b   1.000
_cell.length_c   1.000
_cell.angle_alpha   90.00
_cell.angle_beta   90.00
_cell.angle_gamma   90.00
#
_symmetry.space_group_name_H-M   'P 1'
#
loop_
_entity.id
_entity.type
_entity.pdbx_description
1 polymer ?
#
loop_
_entity_poly.entity_id
_entity_poly.type
_entity_poly.pdbx_seq_one_letter_code
_entity_poly.pdbx_strand_id
1 'polypeptide(L)'
;MKRKNFKHTTQLLVIIGILMMTACGGKETGEEVISSTNQSNNSSCKKLSPEQAGEQVVAIYRKAMKETVDLLKNKPDAASVEKTFNTSLENYQNQLLKIGQHVMTMNSQQKGVVESAINKEHMNMQINKEAKELFADFSKLIFEYRNHKELYTNLKSINIITQFAFFDLLKKQNQNAEQKWGDMMKPTSCK
;
A
#
# COMPACT_ATOMS: atom_id res chain seq x y z
N MET A 1 -22.00 36.38 -15.88
CA MET A 1 -20.78 35.81 -15.25
C MET A 1 -20.00 35.03 -16.33
N LYS A 2 -18.91 35.58 -16.86
CA LYS A 2 -18.15 35.02 -18.02
C LYS A 2 -17.18 33.92 -17.53
N ARG A 3 -17.37 32.67 -17.96
CA ARG A 3 -16.42 31.57 -17.74
C ARG A 3 -15.29 31.67 -18.77
N LYS A 4 -14.04 31.83 -18.31
CA LYS A 4 -12.85 31.80 -19.17
C LYS A 4 -12.40 30.35 -19.35
N ASN A 5 -12.40 29.88 -20.59
CA ASN A 5 -11.88 28.58 -21.00
C ASN A 5 -10.35 28.65 -21.11
N PHE A 6 -9.63 27.86 -20.31
CA PHE A 6 -8.18 27.71 -20.41
C PHE A 6 -7.89 26.46 -21.25
N LYS A 7 -7.42 26.65 -22.48
CA LYS A 7 -6.90 25.57 -23.33
C LYS A 7 -5.38 25.51 -23.13
N HIS A 8 -4.89 24.48 -22.46
CA HIS A 8 -3.47 24.14 -22.49
C HIS A 8 -3.25 23.04 -23.52
N THR A 9 -2.70 23.44 -24.65
CA THR A 9 -2.15 22.57 -25.69
C THR A 9 -0.70 22.31 -25.32
N THR A 10 -0.36 21.08 -24.96
CA THR A 10 1.05 20.67 -24.78
C THR A 10 1.28 19.44 -25.63
N GLN A 11 1.90 19.67 -26.80
CA GLN A 11 2.49 18.61 -27.61
C GLN A 11 3.74 18.12 -26.89
N LEU A 12 3.83 16.81 -26.63
CA LEU A 12 5.07 16.16 -26.22
C LEU A 12 5.36 15.05 -27.21
N LEU A 13 6.42 15.25 -27.99
CA LEU A 13 7.00 14.33 -28.96
C LEU A 13 8.04 13.51 -28.19
N VAL A 14 7.85 12.20 -28.04
CA VAL A 14 8.83 11.31 -27.41
C VAL A 14 9.29 10.27 -28.43
N ILE A 15 10.57 10.35 -28.75
CA ILE A 15 11.34 9.43 -29.58
C ILE A 15 11.55 8.14 -28.80
N ILE A 16 11.07 7.02 -29.33
CA ILE A 16 11.30 5.68 -28.78
C ILE A 16 12.60 5.14 -29.37
N GLY A 17 13.67 5.20 -28.58
CA GLY A 17 14.92 4.48 -28.83
C GLY A 17 14.83 3.06 -28.29
N ILE A 18 14.85 2.08 -29.20
CA ILE A 18 14.93 0.66 -28.90
C ILE A 18 16.33 0.35 -28.35
N LEU A 19 16.42 -0.11 -27.11
CA LEU A 19 17.61 -0.78 -26.59
C LEU A 19 17.24 -2.22 -26.25
N MET A 20 17.63 -3.15 -27.12
CA MET A 20 17.60 -4.58 -26.83
C MET A 20 18.85 -4.94 -26.03
N MET A 21 18.66 -5.43 -24.80
CA MET A 21 19.71 -6.12 -24.04
C MET A 21 19.13 -7.47 -23.57
N THR A 22 19.55 -8.50 -24.28
CA THR A 22 19.43 -9.92 -23.95
C THR A 22 20.43 -10.30 -22.85
N ALA A 23 19.95 -10.91 -21.76
CA ALA A 23 20.71 -11.76 -20.84
C ALA A 23 19.66 -12.62 -20.07
N CYS A 24 19.49 -13.92 -20.30
CA CYS A 24 20.40 -15.06 -20.07
C CYS A 24 21.11 -14.89 -18.72
N GLY A 25 20.97 -15.71 -17.69
CA GLY A 25 20.49 -17.07 -17.53
C GLY A 25 21.14 -17.53 -16.22
N GLY A 26 20.41 -18.19 -15.32
CA GLY A 26 20.96 -18.59 -14.03
C GLY A 26 19.92 -19.28 -13.16
N LYS A 27 19.91 -20.61 -13.26
CA LYS A 27 19.04 -21.54 -12.54
C LYS A 27 19.91 -22.21 -11.48
N GLU A 28 19.73 -21.85 -10.21
CA GLU A 28 20.30 -22.60 -9.09
C GLU A 28 19.20 -22.88 -8.07
N THR A 29 18.82 -24.14 -8.03
CA THR A 29 17.94 -24.78 -7.05
C THR A 29 18.80 -25.12 -5.83
N GLY A 30 18.66 -24.34 -4.76
CA GLY A 30 19.22 -24.64 -3.44
C GLY A 30 18.07 -24.92 -2.47
N GLU A 31 17.95 -26.18 -2.06
CA GLU A 31 16.98 -26.68 -1.10
C GLU A 31 17.56 -26.49 0.31
N GLU A 32 17.05 -25.50 1.07
CA GLU A 32 17.44 -25.28 2.46
C GLU A 32 16.46 -25.96 3.43
N VAL A 33 17.02 -26.82 4.27
CA VAL A 33 16.40 -27.57 5.35
C VAL A 33 16.01 -26.60 6.48
N ILE A 34 14.71 -26.49 6.75
CA ILE A 34 14.17 -25.67 7.86
C ILE A 34 14.38 -26.44 9.18
N SER A 35 15.41 -26.02 9.92
CA SER A 35 15.63 -26.44 11.31
C SER A 35 14.82 -25.54 12.25
N SER A 36 13.70 -26.07 12.77
CA SER A 36 12.87 -25.40 13.77
C SER A 36 13.61 -25.32 15.11
N THR A 37 14.20 -24.15 15.41
CA THR A 37 14.77 -23.86 16.72
C THR A 37 14.00 -22.74 17.42
N ASN A 38 13.49 -23.08 18.61
CA ASN A 38 12.84 -22.27 19.63
C ASN A 38 13.06 -20.74 19.54
N GLN A 39 11.97 -20.03 19.27
CA GLN A 39 11.91 -18.57 19.28
C GLN A 39 11.79 -18.06 20.73
N SER A 40 12.95 -17.83 21.34
CA SER A 40 13.08 -17.07 22.58
C SER A 40 12.59 -15.63 22.35
N ASN A 41 11.65 -15.17 23.18
CA ASN A 41 11.06 -13.83 23.20
C ASN A 41 12.06 -12.75 23.67
N ASN A 42 13.22 -12.66 23.00
CA ASN A 42 14.01 -11.44 23.01
C ASN A 42 13.62 -10.67 21.75
N SER A 43 12.74 -9.67 21.91
CA SER A 43 12.35 -8.76 20.85
C SER A 43 13.54 -7.86 20.49
N SER A 44 14.56 -8.43 19.87
CA SER A 44 15.57 -7.65 19.17
C SER A 44 14.85 -6.90 18.06
N CYS A 45 15.01 -5.59 18.07
CA CYS A 45 14.43 -4.68 17.08
C CYS A 45 15.05 -5.02 15.72
N LYS A 46 14.47 -5.97 14.99
CA LYS A 46 15.00 -6.44 13.72
C LYS A 46 14.70 -5.41 12.64
N LYS A 47 15.76 -4.80 12.09
CA LYS A 47 15.62 -3.92 10.93
C LYS A 47 15.14 -4.71 9.72
N LEU A 48 14.09 -4.22 9.04
CA LEU A 48 13.61 -4.80 7.79
C LEU A 48 14.56 -4.46 6.64
N SER A 49 14.84 -5.44 5.78
CA SER A 49 15.41 -5.16 4.46
C SER A 49 14.37 -4.41 3.58
N PRO A 50 14.81 -3.69 2.52
CA PRO A 50 13.90 -3.03 1.59
C PRO A 50 12.88 -3.99 0.96
N GLU A 51 13.31 -5.19 0.58
CA GLU A 51 12.47 -6.23 -0.01
C GLU A 51 11.39 -6.68 0.98
N GLN A 52 11.78 -7.00 2.23
CA GLN A 52 10.84 -7.39 3.28
C GLN A 52 9.86 -6.28 3.63
N ALA A 53 10.29 -5.01 3.63
CA ALA A 53 9.40 -3.89 3.87
C ALA A 53 8.36 -3.76 2.73
N GLY A 54 8.79 -3.84 1.47
CA GLY A 54 7.89 -3.81 0.32
C GLY A 54 6.87 -4.96 0.33
N GLU A 55 7.33 -6.18 0.60
CA GLU A 55 6.47 -7.36 0.72
C GLU A 55 5.42 -7.22 1.83
N GLN A 56 5.81 -6.72 3.00
CA GLN A 56 4.89 -6.51 4.12
C GLN A 56 3.85 -5.42 3.80
N VAL A 57 4.24 -4.32 3.15
CA VAL A 57 3.27 -3.29 2.71
C VAL A 57 2.25 -3.87 1.74
N VAL A 58 2.70 -4.64 0.74
CA VAL A 58 1.83 -5.31 -0.23
C VAL A 58 0.91 -6.34 0.44
N ALA A 59 1.44 -7.12 1.39
CA ALA A 59 0.66 -8.10 2.13
C ALA A 59 -0.47 -7.44 2.94
N ILE A 60 -0.17 -6.33 3.65
CA ILE A 60 -1.18 -5.56 4.38
C ILE A 60 -2.23 -4.99 3.42
N TYR A 61 -1.81 -4.45 2.27
CA TYR A 61 -2.74 -3.88 1.29
C TYR A 61 -3.70 -4.93 0.72
N ARG A 62 -3.19 -6.10 0.31
CA ARG A 62 -4.01 -7.23 -0.13
C ARG A 62 -4.99 -7.69 0.94
N LYS A 63 -4.51 -7.81 2.18
CA LYS A 63 -5.34 -8.19 3.33
C LYS A 63 -6.47 -7.18 3.55
N ALA A 64 -6.16 -5.88 3.50
CA ALA A 64 -7.15 -4.82 3.67
C ALA A 64 -8.24 -4.85 2.59
N MET A 65 -7.88 -5.04 1.32
CA MET A 65 -8.86 -5.22 0.24
C MET A 65 -9.73 -6.45 0.46
N LYS A 66 -9.13 -7.60 0.79
CA LYS A 66 -9.86 -8.86 1.03
C LYS A 66 -10.84 -8.75 2.18
N GLU A 67 -10.40 -8.26 3.33
CA GLU A 67 -11.28 -8.07 4.49
C GLU A 67 -12.37 -7.04 4.22
N THR A 68 -12.10 -6.00 3.41
CA THR A 68 -13.15 -5.07 2.99
C THR A 68 -14.17 -5.75 2.07
N VAL A 69 -13.73 -6.55 1.11
CA VAL A 69 -14.64 -7.35 0.27
C VAL A 69 -15.50 -8.26 1.14
N ASP A 70 -14.89 -8.97 2.09
CA ASP A 70 -15.61 -9.87 3.00
C ASP A 70 -16.63 -9.14 3.88
N LEU A 71 -16.27 -7.96 4.40
CA LEU A 71 -17.18 -7.09 5.15
C LEU A 71 -18.41 -6.67 4.33
N LEU A 72 -18.23 -6.41 3.03
CA LEU A 72 -19.27 -5.84 2.17
C LEU A 72 -20.12 -6.89 1.43
N LYS A 73 -19.70 -8.17 1.38
CA LYS A 73 -20.35 -9.24 0.59
C LYS A 73 -21.87 -9.36 0.80
N ASN A 74 -22.32 -9.25 2.05
CA ASN A 74 -23.73 -9.39 2.41
C ASN A 74 -24.49 -8.06 2.49
N LYS A 75 -23.89 -6.97 1.98
CA LYS A 75 -24.47 -5.62 1.99
C LYS A 75 -25.01 -5.21 3.37
N PRO A 76 -24.22 -5.30 4.46
CA PRO A 76 -24.67 -4.85 5.76
C PRO A 76 -25.02 -3.36 5.74
N ASP A 77 -25.78 -2.90 6.74
CA ASP A 77 -26.14 -1.49 6.86
C ASP A 77 -24.90 -0.59 6.98
N ALA A 78 -25.01 0.64 6.49
CA ALA A 78 -23.88 1.55 6.40
C ALA A 78 -23.23 1.86 7.76
N ALA A 79 -24.01 1.93 8.84
CA ALA A 79 -23.46 2.26 10.17
C ALA A 79 -22.61 1.11 10.72
N SER A 80 -23.06 -0.14 10.52
CA SER A 80 -22.30 -1.35 10.89
C SER A 80 -21.00 -1.47 10.07
N VAL A 81 -21.07 -1.21 8.76
CA VAL A 81 -19.88 -1.16 7.89
C VAL A 81 -18.90 -0.10 8.38
N GLU A 82 -19.37 1.13 8.59
CA GLU A 82 -18.51 2.26 8.96
C GLU A 82 -17.75 1.99 10.26
N LYS A 83 -18.45 1.51 11.29
CA LYS A 83 -17.83 1.14 12.56
C LYS A 83 -16.74 0.09 12.37
N THR A 84 -17.05 -0.99 11.67
CA THR A 84 -16.13 -2.12 11.49
C THR A 84 -14.94 -1.74 10.62
N PHE A 85 -15.21 -1.04 9.51
CA PHE A 85 -14.20 -0.61 8.56
C PHE A 85 -13.22 0.40 9.18
N ASN A 86 -13.71 1.37 9.96
CA ASN A 86 -12.84 2.37 10.58
C ASN A 86 -11.86 1.75 11.57
N THR A 87 -12.30 0.77 12.37
CA THR A 87 -11.41 0.01 13.27
C THR A 87 -10.34 -0.77 12.48
N SER A 88 -10.74 -1.46 11.41
CA SER A 88 -9.78 -2.19 10.56
C SER A 88 -8.80 -1.24 9.87
N LEU A 89 -9.29 -0.12 9.33
CA LEU A 89 -8.48 0.90 8.66
C LEU A 89 -7.40 1.46 9.60
N GLU A 90 -7.77 1.83 10.83
CA GLU A 90 -6.82 2.31 11.83
C GLU A 90 -5.76 1.25 12.16
N ASN A 91 -6.16 -0.01 12.32
CA ASN A 91 -5.22 -1.11 12.56
C ASN A 91 -4.22 -1.29 11.39
N TYR A 92 -4.67 -1.15 10.14
CA TYR A 92 -3.79 -1.22 8.97
C TYR A 92 -2.87 -0.01 8.87
N GLN A 93 -3.39 1.20 9.11
CA GLN A 93 -2.57 2.42 9.18
C GLN A 93 -1.47 2.27 10.23
N ASN A 94 -1.79 1.76 11.42
CA ASN A 94 -0.82 1.54 12.48
C ASN A 94 0.26 0.52 12.11
N GLN A 95 -0.10 -0.57 11.42
CA GLN A 95 0.87 -1.54 10.91
C GLN A 95 1.79 -0.93 9.84
N LEU A 96 1.23 -0.15 8.91
CA LEU A 96 2.00 0.50 7.85
C LEU A 96 2.89 1.62 8.38
N LEU A 97 2.45 2.37 9.39
CA LEU A 97 3.27 3.36 10.08
C LEU A 97 4.50 2.70 10.71
N LYS A 98 4.35 1.54 11.37
CA LYS A 98 5.48 0.77 11.92
C LYS A 98 6.48 0.37 10.83
N ILE A 99 6.02 -0.09 9.67
CA ILE A 99 6.90 -0.35 8.52
C ILE A 99 7.56 0.96 8.06
N GLY A 100 6.80 2.05 8.02
CA GLY A 100 7.28 3.39 7.69
C GLY A 100 8.44 3.87 8.56
N GLN A 101 8.49 3.48 9.84
CA GLN A 101 9.62 3.77 10.72
C GLN A 101 10.93 3.15 10.22
N HIS A 102 10.86 1.95 9.61
CA HIS A 102 12.02 1.32 8.97
C HIS A 102 12.35 2.00 7.64
N VAL A 103 11.34 2.24 6.79
CA VAL A 103 11.49 2.89 5.48
C VAL A 103 12.09 4.30 5.62
N MET A 104 11.77 5.03 6.68
CA MET A 104 12.34 6.35 6.96
C MET A 104 13.88 6.32 7.09
N THR A 105 14.44 5.22 7.59
CA THR A 105 15.90 5.03 7.76
C THR A 105 16.61 4.55 6.51
N MET A 106 15.87 4.23 5.45
CA MET A 106 16.41 3.76 4.17
C MET A 106 16.92 4.93 3.33
N ASN A 107 17.98 4.69 2.55
CA ASN A 107 18.42 5.63 1.53
C ASN A 107 17.47 5.63 0.31
N SER A 108 17.66 6.55 -0.64
CA SER A 108 16.76 6.69 -1.80
C SER A 108 16.67 5.43 -2.67
N GLN A 109 17.78 4.71 -2.87
CA GLN A 109 17.78 3.47 -3.66
C GLN A 109 16.93 2.38 -2.99
N GLN A 110 17.09 2.23 -1.68
CA GLN A 110 16.34 1.28 -0.87
C GLN A 110 14.84 1.63 -0.82
N LYS A 111 14.48 2.90 -0.66
CA LYS A 111 13.08 3.36 -0.76
C LYS A 111 12.46 3.01 -2.12
N GLY A 112 13.24 3.16 -3.20
CA GLY A 112 12.83 2.77 -4.55
C GLY A 112 12.49 1.27 -4.68
N VAL A 113 13.15 0.38 -3.94
CA VAL A 113 12.80 -1.06 -3.90
C VAL A 113 11.41 -1.26 -3.28
N VAL A 114 11.11 -0.59 -2.17
CA VAL A 114 9.79 -0.65 -1.51
C VAL A 114 8.69 -0.12 -2.43
N GLU A 115 8.92 1.03 -3.07
CA GLU A 115 7.99 1.63 -4.04
C GLU A 115 7.75 0.72 -5.25
N SER A 116 8.80 0.08 -5.76
CA SER A 116 8.72 -0.86 -6.88
C SER A 116 7.82 -2.05 -6.55
N ALA A 117 7.89 -2.59 -5.34
CA ALA A 117 7.01 -3.68 -4.90
C ALA A 117 5.51 -3.26 -4.94
N ILE A 118 5.21 -2.05 -4.49
CA ILE A 118 3.84 -1.50 -4.49
C ILE A 118 3.36 -1.24 -5.91
N ASN A 119 4.21 -0.66 -6.76
CA ASN A 119 3.89 -0.42 -8.17
C ASN A 119 3.64 -1.74 -8.92
N LYS A 120 4.46 -2.76 -8.66
CA LYS A 120 4.24 -4.12 -9.18
C LYS A 120 2.90 -4.68 -8.74
N GLU A 121 2.49 -4.44 -7.49
CA GLU A 121 1.19 -4.87 -7.01
C GLU A 121 0.03 -4.16 -7.73
N HIS A 122 0.13 -2.85 -7.95
CA HIS A 122 -0.89 -2.13 -8.74
C HIS A 122 -0.96 -2.62 -10.19
N MET A 123 0.18 -2.99 -10.80
CA MET A 123 0.18 -3.63 -12.12
C MET A 123 -0.47 -5.02 -12.07
N ASN A 124 -0.21 -5.82 -11.02
CA ASN A 124 -0.84 -7.13 -10.86
C ASN A 124 -2.37 -7.05 -10.87
N MET A 125 -2.97 -6.00 -10.33
CA MET A 125 -4.43 -5.79 -10.38
C MET A 125 -4.98 -5.64 -11.80
N GLN A 126 -4.13 -5.40 -12.79
CA GLN A 126 -4.52 -5.28 -14.19
C GLN A 126 -4.24 -6.56 -14.99
N ILE A 127 -3.15 -7.26 -14.67
CA ILE A 127 -2.63 -8.37 -15.47
C ILE A 127 -2.78 -9.76 -14.82
N ASN A 128 -2.76 -9.85 -13.49
CA ASN A 128 -2.93 -11.09 -12.76
C ASN A 128 -4.43 -11.33 -12.51
N LYS A 129 -4.92 -12.52 -12.87
CA LYS A 129 -6.35 -12.85 -12.80
C LYS A 129 -6.93 -12.69 -11.39
N GLU A 130 -6.29 -13.28 -10.38
CA GLU A 130 -6.77 -13.25 -9.00
C GLU A 130 -6.79 -11.82 -8.43
N ALA A 131 -5.69 -11.07 -8.62
CA ALA A 131 -5.61 -9.69 -8.15
C ALA A 131 -6.63 -8.78 -8.85
N LYS A 132 -6.87 -9.02 -10.15
CA LYS A 132 -7.88 -8.31 -10.94
C LYS A 132 -9.30 -8.60 -10.47
N GLU A 133 -9.61 -9.86 -10.18
CA GLU A 133 -10.91 -10.27 -9.64
C GLU A 133 -11.16 -9.64 -8.26
N LEU A 134 -10.17 -9.69 -7.36
CA LEU A 134 -10.26 -9.05 -6.05
C LEU A 134 -10.51 -7.54 -6.15
N PHE A 135 -9.78 -6.84 -7.03
CA PHE A 135 -9.95 -5.40 -7.22
C PHE A 135 -11.30 -5.05 -7.85
N ALA A 136 -11.78 -5.87 -8.80
CA ALA A 136 -13.10 -5.70 -9.41
C ALA A 136 -14.23 -5.89 -8.39
N ASP A 137 -14.14 -6.94 -7.55
CA ASP A 137 -15.11 -7.19 -6.48
C ASP A 137 -15.11 -6.05 -5.46
N PHE A 138 -13.93 -5.62 -5.01
CA PHE A 138 -13.78 -4.46 -4.14
C PHE A 138 -14.45 -3.22 -4.75
N SER A 139 -14.10 -2.86 -5.99
CA SER A 139 -14.65 -1.68 -6.68
C SER A 139 -16.17 -1.75 -6.83
N LYS A 140 -16.71 -2.92 -7.16
CA LYS A 140 -18.15 -3.15 -7.28
C LYS A 140 -18.86 -2.99 -5.94
N LEU A 141 -18.34 -3.61 -4.88
CA LEU A 141 -18.99 -3.62 -3.56
C LEU A 141 -18.97 -2.24 -2.90
N ILE A 142 -17.88 -1.49 -2.97
CA ILE A 142 -17.85 -0.13 -2.40
C ILE A 142 -18.83 0.80 -3.12
N PHE A 143 -19.07 0.60 -4.42
CA PHE A 143 -19.96 1.44 -5.22
C PHE A 143 -21.44 1.34 -4.81
N GLU A 144 -21.83 0.24 -4.15
CA GLU A 144 -23.16 0.08 -3.56
C GLU A 144 -23.42 1.12 -2.46
N TYR A 145 -22.36 1.60 -1.79
CA TYR A 145 -22.45 2.59 -0.72
C TYR A 145 -22.31 4.03 -1.20
N ARG A 146 -22.34 4.31 -2.52
CA ARG A 146 -22.14 5.66 -3.08
C ARG A 146 -23.09 6.75 -2.55
N ASN A 147 -24.28 6.35 -2.08
CA ASN A 147 -25.25 7.27 -1.48
C ASN A 147 -24.90 7.64 -0.02
N HIS A 148 -24.01 6.90 0.62
CA HIS A 148 -23.41 7.18 1.93
C HIS A 148 -22.05 7.85 1.72
N LYS A 149 -22.04 9.16 1.41
CA LYS A 149 -20.85 9.87 0.92
C LYS A 149 -19.61 9.71 1.80
N GLU A 150 -19.76 9.82 3.11
CA GLU A 150 -18.66 9.70 4.07
C GLU A 150 -18.10 8.28 4.08
N LEU A 151 -18.95 7.27 4.29
CA LEU A 151 -18.57 5.87 4.21
C LEU A 151 -17.91 5.52 2.87
N TYR A 152 -18.49 5.94 1.74
CA TYR A 152 -17.91 5.68 0.42
C TYR A 152 -16.52 6.32 0.26
N THR A 153 -16.33 7.52 0.80
CA THR A 153 -15.02 8.20 0.81
C THR A 153 -14.03 7.43 1.67
N ASN A 154 -14.45 6.95 2.84
CA ASN A 154 -13.62 6.14 3.73
C ASN A 154 -13.23 4.80 3.09
N LEU A 155 -14.17 4.08 2.47
CA LEU A 155 -13.90 2.83 1.76
C LEU A 155 -12.86 3.01 0.64
N LYS A 156 -12.94 4.12 -0.12
CA LYS A 156 -11.94 4.45 -1.15
C LYS A 156 -10.54 4.72 -0.61
N SER A 157 -10.40 5.03 0.68
CA SER A 157 -9.08 5.30 1.27
C SER A 157 -8.15 4.09 1.27
N ILE A 158 -8.68 2.86 1.11
CA ILE A 158 -7.86 1.65 0.91
C ILE A 158 -6.89 1.82 -0.26
N ASN A 159 -7.30 2.47 -1.35
CA ASN A 159 -6.45 2.68 -2.54
C ASN A 159 -5.19 3.51 -2.26
N ILE A 160 -5.16 4.26 -1.16
CA ILE A 160 -4.03 5.10 -0.76
C ILE A 160 -3.37 4.64 0.54
N ILE A 161 -3.81 3.52 1.12
CA ILE A 161 -3.36 3.12 2.45
C ILE A 161 -1.85 2.83 2.50
N THR A 162 -1.27 2.35 1.40
CA THR A 162 0.18 2.07 1.28
C THR A 162 1.05 3.31 1.50
N GLN A 163 0.50 4.52 1.34
CA GLN A 163 1.21 5.79 1.57
C GLN A 163 1.61 5.97 3.04
N PHE A 164 0.97 5.27 3.97
CA PHE A 164 1.34 5.27 5.40
C PHE A 164 2.73 4.70 5.67
N ALA A 165 3.31 3.94 4.74
CA ALA A 165 4.70 3.49 4.81
C ALA A 165 5.72 4.57 4.37
N PHE A 166 5.27 5.72 3.85
CA PHE A 166 6.13 6.79 3.33
C PHE A 166 5.78 8.13 3.97
N PHE A 167 6.41 8.44 5.11
CA PHE A 167 6.07 9.60 5.92
C PHE A 167 6.16 10.94 5.18
N ASP A 168 7.11 11.11 4.26
CA ASP A 168 7.23 12.33 3.47
C ASP A 168 6.05 12.53 2.51
N LEU A 169 5.51 11.43 1.96
CA LEU A 169 4.32 11.47 1.13
C LEU A 169 3.08 11.72 1.98
N LEU A 170 2.98 11.04 3.13
CA LEU A 170 1.87 11.20 4.07
C LEU A 170 1.74 12.65 4.58
N LYS A 171 2.85 13.30 4.96
CA LYS A 171 2.88 14.72 5.35
C LYS A 171 2.43 15.65 4.23
N LYS A 172 2.80 15.35 2.98
CA LYS A 172 2.40 16.17 1.81
C LYS A 172 0.89 16.08 1.53
N GLN A 173 0.27 14.94 1.80
CA GLN A 173 -1.14 14.69 1.48
C GLN A 173 -2.09 14.98 2.64
N ASN A 174 -1.61 14.93 3.88
CA ASN A 174 -2.40 15.18 5.08
C ASN A 174 -1.72 16.20 5.99
N GLN A 175 -2.26 17.42 6.00
CA GLN A 175 -1.75 18.56 6.79
C GLN A 175 -1.72 18.28 8.30
N ASN A 176 -2.54 17.34 8.78
CA ASN A 176 -2.62 16.97 10.19
C ASN A 176 -1.86 15.67 10.50
N ALA A 177 -1.06 15.13 9.56
CA ALA A 177 -0.36 13.87 9.74
C ALA A 177 0.54 13.88 10.99
N GLU A 178 1.27 14.98 11.22
CA GLU A 178 2.16 15.13 12.37
C GLU A 178 1.38 15.21 13.68
N GLN A 179 0.25 15.93 13.72
CA GLN A 179 -0.61 15.97 14.90
C GLN A 179 -1.21 14.59 15.21
N LYS A 180 -1.61 13.84 14.18
CA LYS A 180 -2.32 12.56 14.35
C LYS A 180 -1.39 11.38 14.60
N TRP A 181 -0.23 11.34 13.95
CA TRP A 181 0.67 10.18 13.94
C TRP A 181 2.12 10.53 14.27
N GLY A 182 2.44 11.77 14.66
CA GLY A 182 3.81 12.25 14.88
C GLY A 182 4.64 11.37 15.81
N ASP A 183 4.03 10.77 16.83
CA ASP A 183 4.72 9.83 17.73
C ASP A 183 5.11 8.51 17.06
N MET A 184 4.31 8.05 16.09
CA MET A 184 4.60 6.87 15.29
C MET A 184 5.48 7.20 14.08
N MET A 185 5.57 8.46 13.67
CA MET A 185 6.37 8.92 12.52
C MET A 185 7.83 9.25 12.88
N LYS A 186 8.40 8.50 13.82
CA LYS A 186 9.79 8.62 14.27
C LYS A 186 10.59 7.42 13.77
N PRO A 187 11.90 7.57 13.48
CA PRO A 187 12.74 6.43 13.13
C PRO A 187 12.71 5.37 14.22
N THR A 188 12.74 4.10 13.83
CA THR A 188 12.90 3.02 14.80
C THR A 188 14.28 3.12 15.48
N SER A 189 14.31 3.01 16.82
CA SER A 189 15.52 3.14 17.63
C SER A 189 16.26 1.82 17.84
N CYS A 190 16.22 0.92 16.85
CA CYS A 190 17.00 -0.31 16.89
C CYS A 190 18.50 0.03 16.98
N LYS A 191 19.09 -0.08 18.18
CA LYS A 191 20.53 0.04 18.42
C LYS A 191 21.21 -1.30 18.18
#